data_AF-A0A3M9ZVV9-F1
#
_entry.id   AF-A0A3M9ZVV9-F1
#
_cell.length_a   1.000
_cell.length_b   1.000
_cell.length_c   1.000
_cell.angle_alpha   90.00
_cell.angle_beta   90.00
_cell.angle_gamma   90.00
#
_symmetry.space_group_name_H-M   'P 1'
#
loop_
_entity.id
_entity.type
_entity.pdbx_description
1 polymer ?
#
loop_
_entity_poly.entity_id
_entity_poly.type
_entity_poly.pdbx_seq_one_letter_code
_entity_poly.pdbx_strand_id
1 'polypeptide(L)'
;MKKHHLTGLLLLLASMAGMPGGVHAAMDSDGDGVPDGIDECPNLKEDFDSVYGGDVDGCPSDFVPWYDMDFDGIQDHIDDCPTVKETYNRVDDEDGCPDISAKEGKNIADSDADGYPDYLDLCPGQPETYNGIDDKDGCPDDFAMIHDADQDGISDGLDECPLQSETYNQLEDSDGCPDVAEVVTKQYEFPDTDGDRIEDRRDSCIDEAENYNDYLDWDGCPDVPGAESLVISDMDFDGIPDVNDECPAERENYNKFEDSDGCPDIVRLLTVYDTDSDGIYDPDDACPYSPETYNGLDDSDGCPDRVADNKLEADSDGDGIADGADMCPGQPETYNGIDDKDGCPEDS
;
A
#
# COMPACT_ATOMS: atom_id res chain seq x y z
N MET A 1 -33.35 -45.45 -36.56
CA MET A 1 -34.01 -44.42 -37.39
C MET A 1 -34.16 -43.19 -36.50
N LYS A 2 -33.61 -42.00 -36.73
CA LYS A 2 -33.20 -41.27 -37.95
C LYS A 2 -31.94 -40.44 -37.64
N LYS A 3 -31.08 -40.26 -38.65
CA LYS A 3 -30.03 -39.24 -38.70
C LYS A 3 -30.63 -37.91 -39.13
N HIS A 4 -30.13 -36.78 -38.62
CA HIS A 4 -30.15 -35.52 -39.36
C HIS A 4 -28.77 -34.84 -39.25
N HIS A 5 -28.25 -34.50 -40.42
CA HIS A 5 -27.02 -33.75 -40.66
C HIS A 5 -27.29 -32.23 -40.55
N LEU A 6 -26.19 -31.47 -40.44
CA LEU A 6 -25.75 -30.42 -41.38
C LEU A 6 -25.45 -29.05 -40.71
N THR A 7 -24.16 -28.64 -40.82
CA THR A 7 -23.63 -27.28 -41.14
C THR A 7 -24.10 -26.08 -40.30
N GLY A 8 -23.23 -25.27 -39.69
CA GLY A 8 -22.20 -24.45 -40.34
C GLY A 8 -22.54 -22.98 -40.05
N LEU A 9 -21.80 -22.35 -39.13
CA LEU A 9 -20.89 -21.22 -39.39
C LEU A 9 -21.58 -19.88 -39.79
N LEU A 10 -21.27 -18.85 -38.98
CA LEU A 10 -20.90 -17.47 -39.37
C LEU A 10 -21.86 -16.30 -39.05
N LEU A 11 -21.25 -15.27 -38.42
CA LEU A 11 -21.59 -13.84 -38.31
C LEU A 11 -22.80 -13.42 -37.44
N LEU A 12 -22.83 -12.31 -36.71
CA LEU A 12 -21.91 -11.26 -36.22
C LEU A 12 -22.90 -10.17 -35.75
N LEU A 13 -22.69 -9.52 -34.60
CA LEU A 13 -22.88 -8.07 -34.46
C LEU A 13 -22.40 -7.62 -33.08
N ALA A 14 -21.31 -6.85 -33.13
CA ALA A 14 -20.62 -6.20 -32.04
C ALA A 14 -21.29 -4.88 -31.65
N SER A 15 -21.05 -4.43 -30.41
CA SER A 15 -21.07 -3.04 -29.93
C SER A 15 -20.93 -3.04 -28.39
N MET A 16 -20.04 -2.31 -27.69
CA MET A 16 -19.19 -1.16 -28.03
C MET A 16 -18.02 -1.00 -27.03
N ALA A 17 -17.02 -0.22 -27.49
CA ALA A 17 -16.13 0.67 -26.73
C ALA A 17 -14.84 0.11 -26.10
N GLY A 18 -13.73 0.26 -26.84
CA GLY A 18 -12.36 0.29 -26.34
C GLY A 18 -11.45 0.92 -27.40
N MET A 19 -10.84 2.05 -27.08
CA MET A 19 -10.05 2.91 -27.98
C MET A 19 -8.75 2.22 -28.48
N PRO A 20 -8.19 2.59 -29.64
CA PRO A 20 -6.94 2.01 -30.13
C PRO A 20 -5.74 2.74 -29.52
N GLY A 21 -5.27 2.26 -28.37
CA GLY A 21 -3.91 2.51 -27.90
C GLY A 21 -3.01 1.40 -28.42
N GLY A 22 -2.26 1.66 -29.49
CA GLY A 22 -1.26 0.72 -29.98
C GLY A 22 -0.08 0.66 -29.02
N VAL A 23 -0.13 -0.21 -28.03
CA VAL A 23 1.08 -0.74 -27.39
C VAL A 23 1.71 -1.72 -28.37
N HIS A 24 2.86 -1.36 -28.94
CA HIS A 24 3.70 -2.35 -29.59
C HIS A 24 4.09 -3.32 -28.47
N ALA A 25 3.66 -4.58 -28.55
CA ALA A 25 4.27 -5.62 -27.75
C ALA A 25 5.76 -5.58 -28.09
N ALA A 26 6.58 -5.24 -27.10
CA ALA A 26 8.02 -5.30 -27.27
C ALA A 26 8.38 -6.77 -27.54
N MET A 27 9.35 -6.98 -28.42
CA MET A 27 9.83 -8.31 -28.75
C MET A 27 10.46 -8.90 -27.48
N ASP A 28 10.12 -10.15 -27.18
CA ASP A 28 10.64 -10.94 -26.07
C ASP A 28 10.94 -12.31 -26.70
N SER A 29 12.22 -12.51 -27.00
CA SER A 29 12.71 -13.56 -27.90
C SER A 29 12.80 -14.92 -27.23
N ASP A 30 13.00 -14.99 -25.92
CA ASP A 30 13.01 -16.24 -25.15
C ASP A 30 11.76 -16.47 -24.29
N GLY A 31 10.94 -15.43 -24.08
CA GLY A 31 9.65 -15.51 -23.40
C GLY A 31 9.77 -15.58 -21.88
N ASP A 32 10.78 -14.95 -21.29
CA ASP A 32 10.94 -14.83 -19.84
C ASP A 32 10.17 -13.64 -19.22
N GLY A 33 9.64 -12.74 -20.05
CA GLY A 33 8.88 -11.57 -19.64
C GLY A 33 9.69 -10.28 -19.58
N VAL A 34 10.98 -10.31 -19.90
CA VAL A 34 11.86 -9.17 -20.08
C VAL A 34 11.94 -8.85 -21.59
N PRO A 35 11.54 -7.65 -22.04
CA PRO A 35 11.65 -7.31 -23.45
C PRO A 35 13.10 -7.19 -23.94
N ASP A 36 13.41 -7.69 -25.14
CA ASP A 36 14.72 -7.68 -25.81
C ASP A 36 15.45 -6.31 -25.79
N GLY A 37 14.71 -5.20 -25.61
CA GLY A 37 15.26 -3.85 -25.55
C GLY A 37 15.84 -3.44 -24.20
N ILE A 38 15.54 -4.19 -23.14
CA ILE A 38 16.05 -4.00 -21.77
C ILE A 38 16.64 -5.29 -21.19
N ASP A 39 16.65 -6.37 -21.96
CA ASP A 39 17.17 -7.67 -21.63
C ASP A 39 18.67 -7.74 -21.99
N GLU A 40 19.52 -7.98 -20.99
CA GLU A 40 20.97 -8.16 -21.17
C GLU A 40 21.32 -9.52 -21.80
N CYS A 41 20.43 -10.51 -21.68
CA CYS A 41 20.53 -11.82 -22.31
C CYS A 41 19.29 -12.18 -23.17
N PRO A 42 19.04 -11.51 -24.34
CA PRO A 42 17.83 -11.65 -25.18
C PRO A 42 17.48 -13.04 -25.74
N ASN A 43 18.24 -14.08 -25.40
CA ASN A 43 17.99 -15.46 -25.82
C ASN A 43 18.12 -16.46 -24.66
N LEU A 44 18.30 -15.98 -23.43
CA LEU A 44 18.56 -16.77 -22.24
C LEU A 44 17.63 -16.32 -21.11
N LYS A 45 16.73 -17.22 -20.72
CA LYS A 45 15.66 -16.89 -19.77
C LYS A 45 16.18 -16.47 -18.41
N GLU A 46 15.71 -15.32 -17.95
CA GLU A 46 15.73 -14.86 -16.57
C GLU A 46 15.15 -15.92 -15.61
N ASP A 47 15.85 -16.16 -14.50
CA ASP A 47 15.46 -17.13 -13.47
C ASP A 47 14.77 -16.51 -12.24
N PHE A 48 14.69 -15.17 -12.19
CA PHE A 48 14.01 -14.40 -11.15
C PHE A 48 14.39 -14.85 -9.74
N ASP A 49 15.70 -14.93 -9.46
CA ASP A 49 16.16 -15.36 -8.15
C ASP A 49 15.82 -14.32 -7.05
N SER A 50 15.11 -14.79 -6.04
CA SER A 50 14.78 -14.04 -4.83
C SER A 50 15.97 -13.79 -3.89
N VAL A 51 17.09 -14.51 -4.08
CA VAL A 51 18.27 -14.46 -3.20
C VAL A 51 19.21 -13.31 -3.56
N TYR A 52 19.41 -13.03 -4.86
CA TYR A 52 20.40 -12.06 -5.34
C TYR A 52 19.86 -10.66 -5.66
N GLY A 53 18.60 -10.38 -5.30
CA GLY A 53 18.12 -9.00 -5.19
C GLY A 53 17.06 -8.57 -6.20
N GLY A 54 16.37 -9.49 -6.89
CA GLY A 54 15.20 -9.14 -7.71
C GLY A 54 15.47 -8.10 -8.81
N ASP A 55 16.74 -7.88 -9.14
CA ASP A 55 17.17 -7.10 -10.29
C ASP A 55 16.85 -7.95 -11.51
N VAL A 56 15.91 -7.46 -12.32
CA VAL A 56 15.47 -8.12 -13.56
C VAL A 56 16.34 -7.53 -14.67
N ASP A 57 17.54 -8.08 -14.84
CA ASP A 57 18.48 -7.70 -15.91
C ASP A 57 18.31 -8.55 -17.18
N GLY A 58 17.53 -9.63 -17.11
CA GLY A 58 17.24 -10.52 -18.23
C GLY A 58 18.24 -11.67 -18.33
N CYS A 59 19.22 -11.78 -17.42
CA CYS A 59 20.21 -12.85 -17.40
C CYS A 59 20.01 -13.78 -16.18
N PRO A 60 20.29 -15.09 -16.32
CA PRO A 60 20.35 -15.98 -15.15
C PRO A 60 21.38 -15.50 -14.12
N SER A 61 21.06 -15.63 -12.82
CA SER A 61 21.92 -15.14 -11.74
C SER A 61 23.33 -15.76 -11.68
N ASP A 62 23.51 -16.96 -12.27
CA ASP A 62 24.81 -17.66 -12.41
C ASP A 62 25.58 -17.27 -13.70
N PHE A 63 25.11 -16.27 -14.46
CA PHE A 63 25.75 -15.86 -15.72
C PHE A 63 26.98 -14.98 -15.48
N VAL A 64 28.18 -15.57 -15.59
CA VAL A 64 29.44 -14.83 -15.66
C VAL A 64 29.69 -14.39 -17.11
N PRO A 65 29.86 -13.08 -17.39
CA PRO A 65 30.15 -12.59 -18.74
C PRO A 65 31.41 -13.25 -19.33
N TRP A 66 31.38 -13.57 -20.63
CA TRP A 66 32.50 -14.18 -21.36
C TRP A 66 33.77 -13.31 -21.26
N TYR A 67 34.74 -13.78 -20.46
CA TYR A 67 36.01 -13.13 -20.21
C TYR A 67 37.14 -14.15 -20.48
N ASP A 68 38.09 -13.74 -21.32
CA ASP A 68 39.22 -14.51 -21.84
C ASP A 68 40.41 -13.53 -21.91
N MET A 69 41.24 -13.54 -20.87
CA MET A 69 42.25 -12.53 -20.58
C MET A 69 43.51 -12.68 -21.45
N ASP A 70 43.88 -13.89 -21.86
CA ASP A 70 45.03 -14.15 -22.72
C ASP A 70 44.68 -14.41 -24.20
N PHE A 71 43.38 -14.40 -24.50
CA PHE A 71 42.78 -14.52 -25.81
C PHE A 71 43.07 -15.86 -26.49
N ASP A 72 43.18 -16.94 -25.73
CA ASP A 72 43.36 -18.29 -26.26
C ASP A 72 42.05 -18.97 -26.68
N GLY A 73 40.90 -18.44 -26.27
CA GLY A 73 39.58 -18.97 -26.61
C GLY A 73 38.96 -19.89 -25.55
N ILE A 74 39.63 -20.07 -24.41
CA ILE A 74 39.12 -20.69 -23.18
C ILE A 74 38.73 -19.52 -22.24
N GLN A 75 37.72 -19.73 -21.39
CA GLN A 75 37.22 -18.64 -20.54
C GLN A 75 37.95 -18.69 -19.20
N ASP A 76 38.30 -17.54 -18.63
CA ASP A 76 39.08 -17.45 -17.38
C ASP A 76 38.54 -18.31 -16.23
N HIS A 77 37.23 -18.58 -16.18
CA HIS A 77 36.61 -19.40 -15.12
C HIS A 77 36.69 -20.92 -15.34
N ILE A 78 37.09 -21.37 -16.54
CA ILE A 78 37.38 -22.77 -16.91
C ILE A 78 38.83 -22.96 -17.37
N ASP A 79 39.63 -21.90 -17.32
CA ASP A 79 41.03 -21.86 -17.72
C ASP A 79 41.90 -22.05 -16.47
N ASP A 80 42.70 -23.13 -16.45
CA ASP A 80 43.66 -23.39 -15.37
C ASP A 80 44.83 -22.38 -15.41
N CYS A 81 45.06 -21.70 -16.54
CA CYS A 81 46.09 -20.69 -16.76
C CYS A 81 45.57 -19.36 -17.36
N PRO A 82 44.68 -18.60 -16.68
CA PRO A 82 43.94 -17.43 -17.24
C PRO A 82 44.77 -16.25 -17.78
N THR A 83 46.09 -16.29 -17.68
CA THR A 83 46.99 -15.22 -18.12
C THR A 83 48.04 -15.70 -19.12
N VAL A 84 48.03 -17.00 -19.45
CA VAL A 84 49.06 -17.66 -20.25
C VAL A 84 48.42 -18.48 -21.35
N LYS A 85 48.39 -17.85 -22.54
CA LYS A 85 47.76 -18.39 -23.74
C LYS A 85 48.08 -19.86 -24.03
N GLU A 86 47.03 -20.66 -24.23
CA GLU A 86 47.14 -22.03 -24.71
C GLU A 86 47.75 -22.15 -26.13
N THR A 87 48.48 -23.25 -26.36
CA THR A 87 49.25 -23.52 -27.58
C THR A 87 48.59 -24.47 -28.59
N TYR A 88 47.47 -25.09 -28.25
CA TYR A 88 46.66 -26.00 -29.07
C TYR A 88 47.52 -27.05 -29.80
N ASN A 89 48.30 -27.82 -29.04
CA ASN A 89 49.30 -28.75 -29.56
C ASN A 89 48.86 -30.23 -29.54
N ARG A 90 47.60 -30.52 -29.19
CA ARG A 90 46.95 -31.85 -29.07
C ARG A 90 47.37 -32.66 -27.86
N VAL A 91 47.98 -32.02 -26.89
CA VAL A 91 48.10 -32.47 -25.51
C VAL A 91 47.23 -31.49 -24.74
N ASP A 92 46.35 -32.03 -23.90
CA ASP A 92 45.49 -31.34 -22.92
C ASP A 92 44.91 -29.94 -23.26
N ASP A 93 44.73 -29.63 -24.56
CA ASP A 93 44.17 -28.40 -25.18
C ASP A 93 42.84 -27.83 -24.62
N GLU A 94 42.20 -28.48 -23.63
CA GLU A 94 40.96 -28.04 -22.99
C GLU A 94 41.18 -27.38 -21.61
N ASP A 95 42.40 -27.47 -21.04
CA ASP A 95 42.70 -26.96 -19.70
C ASP A 95 43.14 -25.48 -19.66
N GLY A 96 43.46 -24.87 -20.80
CA GLY A 96 43.90 -23.47 -20.88
C GLY A 96 45.39 -23.26 -20.66
N CYS A 97 46.15 -24.31 -20.38
CA CYS A 97 47.57 -24.21 -20.03
C CYS A 97 48.48 -24.68 -21.17
N PRO A 98 49.55 -23.92 -21.52
CA PRO A 98 50.45 -24.26 -22.61
C PRO A 98 51.20 -25.58 -22.37
N ASP A 99 50.75 -26.61 -23.08
CA ASP A 99 51.35 -27.94 -22.97
C ASP A 99 52.71 -28.09 -23.66
N ILE A 100 53.49 -29.08 -23.20
CA ILE A 100 54.70 -29.52 -23.89
C ILE A 100 54.43 -30.72 -24.79
N SER A 101 54.23 -30.50 -26.09
CA SER A 101 54.27 -31.62 -27.03
C SER A 101 55.69 -32.24 -27.07
N ALA A 102 55.80 -33.52 -26.72
CA ALA A 102 57.06 -34.29 -26.72
C ALA A 102 57.82 -34.31 -28.07
N LYS A 103 57.25 -33.73 -29.14
CA LYS A 103 57.88 -33.56 -30.46
C LYS A 103 58.45 -32.17 -30.74
N GLU A 104 58.03 -31.13 -30.02
CA GLU A 104 58.50 -29.75 -30.23
C GLU A 104 59.11 -29.08 -28.98
N GLY A 105 59.12 -29.76 -27.83
CA GLY A 105 59.70 -29.32 -26.55
C GLY A 105 61.24 -29.17 -26.54
N LYS A 106 61.80 -28.36 -27.44
CA LYS A 106 63.22 -28.00 -27.46
C LYS A 106 63.50 -26.54 -27.10
N ASN A 107 62.46 -25.74 -26.90
CA ASN A 107 62.58 -24.30 -26.69
C ASN A 107 62.04 -23.80 -25.35
N ILE A 108 61.53 -24.69 -24.49
CA ILE A 108 61.06 -24.36 -23.15
C ILE A 108 62.10 -24.92 -22.16
N ALA A 109 62.53 -24.10 -21.21
CA ALA A 109 63.45 -24.51 -20.16
C ALA A 109 62.67 -25.29 -19.11
N ASP A 110 63.20 -26.44 -18.74
CA ASP A 110 62.70 -27.37 -17.73
C ASP A 110 63.98 -27.94 -17.08
N SER A 111 64.30 -27.41 -15.91
CA SER A 111 65.63 -27.46 -15.29
C SER A 111 65.86 -28.74 -14.49
N ASP A 112 64.79 -29.38 -13.99
CA ASP A 112 64.83 -30.66 -13.25
C ASP A 112 64.18 -31.83 -14.01
N ALA A 113 63.57 -31.57 -15.17
CA ALA A 113 63.08 -32.55 -16.12
C ALA A 113 61.92 -33.42 -15.58
N ASP A 114 61.05 -32.83 -14.78
CA ASP A 114 59.86 -33.50 -14.25
C ASP A 114 58.64 -33.42 -15.18
N GLY A 115 58.66 -32.49 -16.15
CA GLY A 115 57.59 -32.28 -17.11
C GLY A 115 56.92 -30.91 -17.02
N TYR A 116 57.23 -30.11 -16.00
CA TYR A 116 56.76 -28.73 -15.86
C TYR A 116 57.79 -27.74 -16.42
N PRO A 117 57.38 -26.79 -17.27
CA PRO A 117 58.25 -25.69 -17.68
C PRO A 117 58.72 -24.82 -16.51
N ASP A 118 59.98 -24.37 -16.50
CA ASP A 118 60.57 -23.47 -15.47
C ASP A 118 59.74 -22.21 -15.16
N TYR A 119 58.87 -21.77 -16.08
CA TYR A 119 58.01 -20.60 -15.90
C TYR A 119 56.61 -20.90 -15.35
N LEU A 120 56.20 -22.18 -15.33
CA LEU A 120 54.98 -22.69 -14.71
C LEU A 120 55.26 -23.49 -13.43
N ASP A 121 56.48 -24.01 -13.31
CA ASP A 121 56.95 -24.79 -12.17
C ASP A 121 57.22 -23.86 -10.96
N LEU A 122 56.57 -24.14 -9.82
CA LEU A 122 56.81 -23.42 -8.56
C LEU A 122 58.16 -23.79 -7.94
N CYS A 123 58.72 -24.95 -8.30
CA CYS A 123 59.97 -25.49 -7.84
C CYS A 123 60.95 -25.84 -8.98
N PRO A 124 61.43 -24.89 -9.84
CA PRO A 124 62.25 -25.15 -11.05
C PRO A 124 63.63 -25.83 -10.86
N GLY A 125 63.96 -26.32 -9.67
CA GLY A 125 65.17 -27.08 -9.43
C GLY A 125 64.94 -28.31 -8.56
N GLN A 126 63.69 -28.68 -8.31
CA GLN A 126 63.30 -29.90 -7.61
C GLN A 126 62.17 -30.59 -8.35
N PRO A 127 62.40 -31.81 -8.84
CA PRO A 127 61.39 -32.49 -9.64
C PRO A 127 60.19 -32.88 -8.79
N GLU A 128 58.99 -32.67 -9.35
CA GLU A 128 57.69 -33.13 -8.89
C GLU A 128 57.71 -34.59 -8.42
N THR A 129 56.95 -34.86 -7.36
CA THR A 129 56.72 -36.20 -6.82
C THR A 129 55.25 -36.58 -6.93
N TYR A 130 54.86 -37.13 -8.09
CA TYR A 130 53.51 -37.66 -8.35
C TYR A 130 53.01 -38.66 -7.30
N ASN A 131 52.37 -38.17 -6.25
CA ASN A 131 51.95 -38.91 -5.06
C ASN A 131 50.45 -38.73 -4.75
N GLY A 132 49.74 -37.91 -5.54
CA GLY A 132 48.31 -37.65 -5.42
C GLY A 132 47.95 -36.44 -4.55
N ILE A 133 48.93 -35.69 -4.08
CA ILE A 133 48.80 -34.34 -3.51
C ILE A 133 49.43 -33.40 -4.51
N ASP A 134 48.79 -32.25 -4.77
CA ASP A 134 49.27 -31.08 -5.53
C ASP A 134 50.14 -31.34 -6.78
N ASP A 135 49.99 -32.52 -7.40
CA ASP A 135 50.75 -33.06 -8.55
C ASP A 135 50.78 -32.16 -9.81
N LYS A 136 50.07 -31.01 -9.79
CA LYS A 136 49.95 -30.00 -10.84
C LYS A 136 50.89 -28.80 -10.66
N ASP A 137 51.57 -28.65 -9.53
CA ASP A 137 52.29 -27.43 -9.16
C ASP A 137 53.81 -27.47 -9.48
N GLY A 138 54.35 -28.66 -9.79
CA GLY A 138 55.76 -28.85 -10.13
C GLY A 138 56.67 -29.03 -8.92
N CYS A 139 56.12 -29.09 -7.71
CA CYS A 139 56.88 -29.19 -6.47
C CYS A 139 56.85 -30.60 -5.85
N PRO A 140 57.96 -31.08 -5.26
CA PRO A 140 57.96 -32.36 -4.58
C PRO A 140 57.14 -32.31 -3.29
N ASP A 141 55.98 -32.97 -3.31
CA ASP A 141 55.18 -33.17 -2.12
C ASP A 141 55.74 -34.26 -1.21
N ASP A 142 55.98 -33.92 0.06
CA ASP A 142 56.40 -34.85 1.10
C ASP A 142 55.28 -35.01 2.13
N PHE A 143 54.99 -36.23 2.56
CA PHE A 143 53.92 -36.55 3.55
C PHE A 143 54.01 -35.76 4.87
N ALA A 144 55.15 -35.13 5.15
CA ALA A 144 55.37 -34.28 6.32
C ALA A 144 54.88 -32.83 6.13
N MET A 145 54.72 -32.37 4.88
CA MET A 145 54.15 -31.06 4.52
C MET A 145 52.64 -31.11 4.30
N ILE A 146 51.98 -32.22 4.63
CA ILE A 146 50.51 -32.38 4.53
C ILE A 146 49.91 -32.63 5.93
N HIS A 147 50.75 -32.67 6.96
CA HIS A 147 50.20 -32.61 8.31
C HIS A 147 49.69 -31.19 8.50
N ASP A 148 48.38 -31.07 8.55
CA ASP A 148 47.64 -29.85 8.88
C ASP A 148 46.83 -30.22 10.13
N ALA A 149 47.38 -29.88 11.30
CA ALA A 149 46.89 -30.36 12.59
C ALA A 149 45.62 -29.64 13.06
N ASP A 150 45.36 -28.43 12.59
CA ASP A 150 44.17 -27.62 12.91
C ASP A 150 43.17 -27.47 11.75
N GLN A 151 43.54 -27.98 10.57
CA GLN A 151 42.68 -28.17 9.40
C GLN A 151 42.22 -26.85 8.78
N ASP A 152 43.10 -25.86 8.74
CA ASP A 152 42.80 -24.58 8.11
C ASP A 152 43.16 -24.52 6.63
N GLY A 153 43.89 -25.51 6.10
CA GLY A 153 44.32 -25.55 4.70
C GLY A 153 45.77 -25.10 4.48
N ILE A 154 46.48 -24.72 5.53
CA ILE A 154 47.93 -24.47 5.54
C ILE A 154 48.59 -25.61 6.30
N SER A 155 49.70 -26.15 5.81
CA SER A 155 50.36 -27.28 6.47
C SER A 155 51.24 -26.84 7.62
N ASP A 156 51.38 -27.68 8.65
CA ASP A 156 52.20 -27.46 9.86
C ASP A 156 53.65 -26.99 9.57
N GLY A 157 54.17 -27.29 8.37
CA GLY A 157 55.50 -26.89 7.92
C GLY A 157 55.59 -25.48 7.34
N LEU A 158 54.48 -24.95 6.83
CA LEU A 158 54.30 -23.62 6.27
C LEU A 158 53.52 -22.68 7.22
N ASP A 159 52.81 -23.25 8.18
CA ASP A 159 51.99 -22.59 9.17
C ASP A 159 52.81 -22.05 10.36
N GLU A 160 52.67 -20.75 10.66
CA GLU A 160 53.27 -20.10 11.84
C GLU A 160 52.55 -20.47 13.15
N CYS A 161 51.29 -20.88 13.08
CA CYS A 161 50.43 -21.33 14.17
C CYS A 161 49.83 -22.75 13.99
N PRO A 162 50.64 -23.85 13.93
CA PRO A 162 50.23 -25.24 13.60
C PRO A 162 49.18 -25.95 14.47
N LEU A 163 48.52 -25.26 15.40
CA LEU A 163 47.49 -25.81 16.29
C LEU A 163 46.29 -24.87 16.39
N GLN A 164 46.29 -23.76 15.68
CA GLN A 164 45.26 -22.74 15.68
C GLN A 164 44.89 -22.38 14.24
N SER A 165 43.73 -22.87 13.81
CA SER A 165 43.23 -22.59 12.47
C SER A 165 43.19 -21.09 12.13
N GLU A 166 43.71 -20.75 10.96
CA GLU A 166 43.63 -19.46 10.30
C GLU A 166 42.19 -18.91 10.23
N THR A 167 42.09 -17.59 10.25
CA THR A 167 40.87 -16.83 9.99
C THR A 167 41.01 -16.06 8.68
N TYR A 168 40.63 -16.67 7.56
CA TYR A 168 40.56 -16.04 6.24
C TYR A 168 39.72 -14.76 6.23
N ASN A 169 40.38 -13.61 6.38
CA ASN A 169 39.76 -12.29 6.54
C ASN A 169 40.47 -11.19 5.73
N GLN A 170 41.35 -11.57 4.80
CA GLN A 170 42.18 -10.71 3.95
C GLN A 170 43.30 -9.98 4.69
N LEU A 171 43.60 -10.38 5.93
CA LEU A 171 44.78 -9.95 6.68
C LEU A 171 45.65 -11.17 6.89
N GLU A 172 46.86 -11.10 6.36
CA GLU A 172 47.93 -12.10 6.52
C GLU A 172 47.50 -13.58 6.35
N ASP A 173 46.39 -13.86 5.64
CA ASP A 173 45.74 -15.17 5.34
C ASP A 173 46.64 -16.31 4.80
N SER A 174 47.94 -16.06 4.62
CA SER A 174 48.93 -17.04 4.16
C SER A 174 49.92 -17.45 5.25
N ASP A 175 49.84 -16.90 6.47
CA ASP A 175 50.75 -17.22 7.57
C ASP A 175 50.24 -18.34 8.50
N GLY A 176 48.95 -18.69 8.43
CA GLY A 176 48.35 -19.78 9.21
C GLY A 176 47.95 -19.37 10.63
N CYS A 177 48.09 -18.10 10.99
CA CYS A 177 47.75 -17.58 12.30
C CYS A 177 46.43 -16.81 12.29
N PRO A 178 45.46 -17.13 13.17
CA PRO A 178 44.18 -16.43 13.21
C PRO A 178 44.36 -14.95 13.53
N ASP A 179 44.22 -14.14 12.48
CA ASP A 179 44.31 -12.71 12.58
C ASP A 179 43.02 -12.12 13.15
N VAL A 180 43.16 -11.33 14.22
CA VAL A 180 42.07 -10.48 14.68
C VAL A 180 42.21 -9.14 13.99
N ALA A 181 41.57 -9.03 12.83
CA ALA A 181 41.08 -7.75 12.39
C ALA A 181 40.13 -7.24 13.50
N GLU A 182 40.59 -6.33 14.36
CA GLU A 182 39.67 -5.34 14.88
C GLU A 182 39.18 -4.57 13.65
N VAL A 183 38.17 -5.14 12.97
CA VAL A 183 37.28 -4.37 12.15
C VAL A 183 36.55 -3.50 13.15
N VAL A 184 37.20 -2.39 13.52
CA VAL A 184 36.51 -1.16 13.84
C VAL A 184 35.84 -0.78 12.52
N THR A 185 34.78 -1.51 12.19
CA THR A 185 33.67 -0.90 11.50
C THR A 185 33.38 0.26 12.43
N LYS A 186 33.83 1.46 12.06
CA LYS A 186 33.07 2.63 12.42
C LYS A 186 31.73 2.36 11.76
N GLN A 187 30.85 1.66 12.49
CA GLN A 187 29.45 1.60 12.18
C GLN A 187 29.11 3.05 11.89
N TYR A 188 28.76 3.30 10.64
CA TYR A 188 28.29 4.60 10.23
C TYR A 188 27.17 4.96 11.20
N GLU A 189 27.46 5.88 12.10
CA GLU A 189 26.52 6.32 13.10
C GLU A 189 25.60 7.28 12.37
N PHE A 190 24.33 6.89 12.25
CA PHE A 190 23.34 7.70 11.56
C PHE A 190 23.22 9.04 12.28
N PRO A 191 23.02 10.15 11.54
CA PRO A 191 22.81 11.46 12.15
C PRO A 191 21.69 11.44 13.20
N ASP A 192 21.96 12.11 14.32
CA ASP A 192 21.09 12.35 15.46
C ASP A 192 21.35 13.82 15.84
N THR A 193 20.49 14.71 15.33
CA THR A 193 20.71 16.15 15.28
C THR A 193 20.57 16.80 16.66
N ASP A 194 19.66 16.31 17.49
CA ASP A 194 19.40 16.83 18.83
C ASP A 194 20.03 15.99 19.96
N GLY A 195 20.54 14.80 19.65
CA GLY A 195 21.30 13.94 20.55
C GLY A 195 20.44 13.13 21.50
N ASP A 196 19.18 12.90 21.17
CA ASP A 196 18.22 12.17 22.00
C ASP A 196 18.31 10.64 21.84
N ARG A 197 19.20 10.14 20.96
CA ARG A 197 19.43 8.72 20.62
C ARG A 197 18.39 8.10 19.71
N ILE A 198 17.54 8.90 19.08
CA ILE A 198 16.66 8.52 17.99
C ILE A 198 17.27 9.11 16.73
N GLU A 199 17.51 8.24 15.75
CA GLU A 199 18.18 8.66 14.51
C GLU A 199 17.25 9.60 13.72
N ASP A 200 17.79 10.64 13.05
CA ASP A 200 17.04 11.66 12.27
C ASP A 200 15.99 11.08 11.30
N ARG A 201 16.19 9.84 10.82
CA ARG A 201 15.25 9.14 9.91
C ARG A 201 14.02 8.55 10.60
N ARG A 202 14.10 8.30 11.91
CA ARG A 202 13.04 7.76 12.78
C ARG A 202 12.51 8.82 13.74
N ASP A 203 13.23 9.92 13.89
CA ASP A 203 12.86 11.06 14.69
C ASP A 203 11.83 11.94 13.95
N SER A 204 10.67 12.12 14.58
CA SER A 204 9.59 12.99 14.09
C SER A 204 9.85 14.46 14.38
N CYS A 205 10.73 14.76 15.35
CA CYS A 205 11.12 16.08 15.82
C CYS A 205 12.65 16.28 15.85
N ILE A 206 13.30 16.11 14.69
CA ILE A 206 14.76 16.25 14.41
C ILE A 206 15.57 17.29 15.23
N ASP A 207 14.96 18.40 15.66
CA ASP A 207 15.65 19.49 16.37
C ASP A 207 15.30 19.57 17.89
N GLU A 208 14.45 18.68 18.40
CA GLU A 208 13.89 18.72 19.77
C GLU A 208 14.01 17.38 20.49
N ALA A 209 14.97 17.28 21.41
CA ALA A 209 15.26 16.03 22.07
C ALA A 209 14.07 15.41 22.85
N GLU A 210 13.85 14.11 22.65
CA GLU A 210 12.88 13.29 23.35
C GLU A 210 13.05 13.32 24.88
N ASN A 211 11.92 13.22 25.60
CA ASN A 211 11.87 13.31 27.04
C ASN A 211 11.52 12.00 27.78
N TYR A 212 11.83 10.83 27.23
CA TYR A 212 11.90 9.51 27.90
C TYR A 212 11.05 9.37 29.17
N ASN A 213 9.73 9.44 29.01
CA ASN A 213 8.76 9.48 30.10
C ASN A 213 7.82 8.26 30.15
N ASP A 214 8.19 7.18 29.45
CA ASP A 214 7.45 5.92 29.28
C ASP A 214 6.17 6.06 28.42
N TYR A 215 5.96 7.19 27.77
CA TYR A 215 4.93 7.42 26.76
C TYR A 215 5.64 7.83 25.47
N LEU A 216 5.25 7.22 24.34
CA LEU A 216 5.76 7.47 22.98
C LEU A 216 7.27 7.75 22.76
N ASP A 217 8.15 7.33 23.69
CA ASP A 217 9.63 7.47 23.65
C ASP A 217 10.37 6.95 22.38
N TRP A 218 9.66 6.45 21.37
CA TRP A 218 10.20 5.94 20.11
C TRP A 218 9.99 6.91 18.94
N ASP A 219 9.20 7.98 19.10
CA ASP A 219 8.84 8.88 18.00
C ASP A 219 9.74 10.12 17.88
N GLY A 220 10.58 10.41 18.88
CA GLY A 220 11.56 11.50 18.89
C GLY A 220 10.98 12.87 19.24
N CYS A 221 9.69 12.96 19.55
CA CYS A 221 9.04 14.21 19.91
C CYS A 221 8.76 14.33 21.41
N PRO A 222 9.30 15.34 22.11
CA PRO A 222 9.14 15.46 23.55
C PRO A 222 7.68 15.51 23.97
N ASP A 223 7.27 14.46 24.69
CA ASP A 223 5.91 14.33 25.14
C ASP A 223 5.57 15.34 26.23
N VAL A 224 4.56 16.17 25.94
CA VAL A 224 3.97 17.02 26.96
C VAL A 224 2.87 16.22 27.67
N PRO A 225 2.90 16.13 29.02
CA PRO A 225 1.76 15.62 29.76
C PRO A 225 0.51 16.35 29.29
N GLY A 226 -0.45 15.60 28.72
CA GLY A 226 -1.76 16.14 28.46
C GLY A 226 -2.32 16.78 29.72
N ALA A 227 -3.22 17.76 29.57
CA ALA A 227 -3.90 18.36 30.71
C ALA A 227 -4.40 17.22 31.62
N GLU A 228 -3.99 17.23 32.90
CA GLU A 228 -4.51 16.26 33.86
C GLU A 228 -6.03 16.34 33.75
N SER A 229 -6.65 15.23 33.37
CA SER A 229 -8.10 15.12 33.42
C SER A 229 -8.44 15.29 34.89
N LEU A 230 -8.85 16.50 35.27
CA LEU A 230 -9.61 16.72 36.47
C LEU A 230 -10.80 15.79 36.29
N VAL A 231 -10.71 14.59 36.87
CA VAL A 231 -11.71 13.54 36.72
C VAL A 231 -12.95 14.06 37.45
N ILE A 232 -13.72 14.88 36.76
CA ILE A 232 -15.07 15.18 37.17
C ILE A 232 -15.84 13.95 36.70
N SER A 233 -16.33 13.18 37.68
CA SER A 233 -17.12 11.97 37.47
C SER A 233 -18.24 12.27 36.46
N ASP A 234 -18.42 11.39 35.49
CA ASP A 234 -19.46 11.38 34.45
C ASP A 234 -19.90 9.92 34.35
N MET A 235 -21.03 9.59 34.97
CA MET A 235 -21.42 8.21 35.28
C MET A 235 -22.12 7.50 34.12
N ASP A 236 -22.81 8.22 33.23
CA ASP A 236 -23.48 7.66 32.04
C ASP A 236 -22.76 7.97 30.70
N PHE A 237 -21.68 8.74 30.79
CA PHE A 237 -20.76 9.06 29.70
C PHE A 237 -21.44 9.82 28.56
N ASP A 238 -22.30 10.77 28.90
CA ASP A 238 -22.93 11.67 27.94
C ASP A 238 -22.07 12.92 27.62
N GLY A 239 -20.99 13.15 28.39
CA GLY A 239 -20.07 14.26 28.22
C GLY A 239 -20.37 15.49 29.09
N ILE A 240 -21.41 15.44 29.91
CA ILE A 240 -21.74 16.41 30.96
C ILE A 240 -21.28 15.81 32.29
N PRO A 241 -20.41 16.49 33.06
CA PRO A 241 -19.97 15.91 34.33
C PRO A 241 -21.11 15.83 35.36
N ASP A 242 -21.12 14.79 36.21
CA ASP A 242 -22.14 14.50 37.25
C ASP A 242 -22.50 15.71 38.14
N VAL A 243 -21.56 16.65 38.31
CA VAL A 243 -21.76 17.88 39.12
C VAL A 243 -22.60 18.95 38.41
N ASN A 244 -22.71 18.84 37.09
CA ASN A 244 -23.41 19.73 36.18
C ASN A 244 -24.54 19.01 35.42
N ASP A 245 -24.76 17.73 35.70
CA ASP A 245 -25.76 16.87 35.08
C ASP A 245 -26.99 16.74 36.01
N GLU A 246 -28.18 17.04 35.49
CA GLU A 246 -29.45 16.90 36.21
C GLU A 246 -29.92 15.43 36.30
N CYS A 247 -29.46 14.57 35.39
CA CYS A 247 -29.75 13.14 35.33
C CYS A 247 -28.47 12.26 35.24
N PRO A 248 -27.56 12.24 36.25
CA PRO A 248 -26.22 11.60 36.19
C PRO A 248 -26.14 10.10 35.89
N ALA A 249 -27.25 9.40 35.72
CA ALA A 249 -27.29 7.96 35.45
C ALA A 249 -28.03 7.62 34.15
N GLU A 250 -28.59 8.62 33.48
CA GLU A 250 -29.42 8.49 32.29
C GLU A 250 -28.84 9.39 31.20
N ARG A 251 -28.10 8.77 30.28
CA ARG A 251 -27.39 9.47 29.21
C ARG A 251 -28.28 10.43 28.42
N GLU A 252 -27.80 11.67 28.26
CA GLU A 252 -28.42 12.68 27.41
C GLU A 252 -28.45 12.28 25.91
N ASN A 253 -29.50 12.72 25.21
CA ASN A 253 -29.79 12.31 23.84
C ASN A 253 -29.75 13.41 22.76
N TYR A 254 -28.89 14.42 22.85
CA TYR A 254 -28.50 15.38 21.78
C TYR A 254 -29.45 15.48 20.57
N ASN A 255 -30.68 15.92 20.82
CA ASN A 255 -31.76 15.97 19.83
C ASN A 255 -32.15 17.41 19.45
N LYS A 256 -31.37 18.42 19.89
CA LYS A 256 -31.58 19.87 19.69
C LYS A 256 -32.70 20.46 20.54
N PHE A 257 -33.26 19.68 21.45
CA PHE A 257 -34.06 20.13 22.57
C PHE A 257 -33.17 19.95 23.81
N GLU A 258 -33.21 20.91 24.73
CA GLU A 258 -32.54 20.94 26.06
C GLU A 258 -31.20 20.21 26.30
N ASP A 259 -30.38 19.98 25.26
CA ASP A 259 -29.12 19.20 25.19
C ASP A 259 -27.98 19.55 26.21
N SER A 260 -28.19 20.50 27.10
CA SER A 260 -27.20 20.98 28.08
C SER A 260 -27.53 20.64 29.52
N ASP A 261 -28.69 20.03 29.79
CA ASP A 261 -29.12 19.68 31.15
C ASP A 261 -28.70 18.28 31.61
N GLY A 262 -28.30 17.40 30.68
CA GLY A 262 -27.89 16.02 30.97
C GLY A 262 -29.04 15.02 31.02
N CYS A 263 -30.27 15.42 30.69
CA CYS A 263 -31.45 14.58 30.83
C CYS A 263 -32.09 14.21 29.48
N PRO A 264 -32.24 12.90 29.16
CA PRO A 264 -32.70 12.46 27.85
C PRO A 264 -34.05 13.05 27.46
N ASP A 265 -33.99 13.91 26.45
CA ASP A 265 -35.14 14.62 25.97
C ASP A 265 -36.06 13.77 25.12
N ILE A 266 -37.35 13.84 25.42
CA ILE A 266 -38.38 13.26 24.56
C ILE A 266 -39.04 14.39 23.78
N VAL A 267 -38.57 14.62 22.55
CA VAL A 267 -39.32 15.44 21.59
C VAL A 267 -40.66 14.74 21.37
N ARG A 268 -41.69 15.17 22.09
CA ARG A 268 -43.07 14.81 21.77
C ARG A 268 -43.35 15.45 20.42
N LEU A 269 -43.11 14.72 19.33
CA LEU A 269 -43.72 15.05 18.05
C LEU A 269 -45.23 15.00 18.29
N LEU A 270 -45.82 16.18 18.42
CA LEU A 270 -47.24 16.45 18.61
C LEU A 270 -48.03 16.13 17.33
N THR A 271 -47.77 14.98 16.71
CA THR A 271 -48.39 14.53 15.46
C THR A 271 -49.14 13.21 15.64
N VAL A 272 -49.21 12.68 16.88
CA VAL A 272 -49.77 11.34 17.13
C VAL A 272 -51.25 11.39 17.56
N TYR A 273 -51.81 12.57 17.85
CA TYR A 273 -53.16 12.72 18.42
C TYR A 273 -53.87 14.01 17.96
N ASP A 274 -53.77 14.37 16.70
CA ASP A 274 -54.57 15.45 16.07
C ASP A 274 -55.09 14.90 14.74
N THR A 275 -56.24 14.24 14.81
CA THR A 275 -56.74 13.36 13.74
C THR A 275 -57.27 14.14 12.53
N ASP A 276 -57.74 15.37 12.70
CA ASP A 276 -58.22 16.24 11.61
C ASP A 276 -57.28 17.42 11.29
N SER A 277 -56.18 17.55 12.03
CA SER A 277 -55.08 18.48 11.79
C SER A 277 -55.49 19.95 11.88
N ASP A 278 -56.40 20.27 12.79
CA ASP A 278 -56.83 21.63 13.07
C ASP A 278 -56.01 22.37 14.14
N GLY A 279 -55.08 21.66 14.79
CA GLY A 279 -54.17 22.16 15.81
C GLY A 279 -54.61 21.94 17.25
N ILE A 280 -55.75 21.28 17.48
CA ILE A 280 -56.26 20.86 18.81
C ILE A 280 -56.07 19.34 18.95
N TYR A 281 -55.66 18.87 20.13
CA TYR A 281 -55.40 17.43 20.32
C TYR A 281 -56.69 16.65 20.55
N ASP A 282 -56.81 15.44 19.97
CA ASP A 282 -57.96 14.54 20.11
C ASP A 282 -58.51 14.39 21.56
N PRO A 283 -57.71 14.41 22.65
CA PRO A 283 -58.25 14.35 24.02
C PRO A 283 -58.88 15.66 24.52
N ASP A 284 -58.46 16.78 23.95
CA ASP A 284 -58.90 18.14 24.27
C ASP A 284 -59.87 18.70 23.20
N ASP A 285 -60.07 17.98 22.10
CA ASP A 285 -60.96 18.26 20.98
C ASP A 285 -62.35 17.62 21.19
N ALA A 286 -63.41 18.44 21.13
CA ALA A 286 -64.79 17.96 21.23
C ALA A 286 -65.31 17.30 19.94
N CYS A 287 -64.67 17.56 18.79
CA CYS A 287 -64.95 16.99 17.49
C CYS A 287 -63.68 16.41 16.79
N PRO A 288 -63.03 15.34 17.32
CA PRO A 288 -61.72 14.80 16.87
C PRO A 288 -61.58 14.28 15.42
N TYR A 289 -62.58 14.48 14.57
CA TYR A 289 -62.57 14.02 13.18
C TYR A 289 -63.04 15.11 12.21
N SER A 290 -63.32 16.31 12.71
CA SER A 290 -63.88 17.41 11.95
C SER A 290 -63.18 18.70 12.34
N PRO A 291 -62.36 19.26 11.44
CA PRO A 291 -61.46 20.35 11.81
C PRO A 291 -62.23 21.61 12.20
N GLU A 292 -61.76 22.28 13.23
CA GLU A 292 -62.20 23.58 13.72
C GLU A 292 -62.23 24.62 12.59
N THR A 293 -63.23 25.50 12.65
CA THR A 293 -63.38 26.65 11.79
C THR A 293 -63.17 27.94 12.58
N TYR A 294 -61.91 28.40 12.63
CA TYR A 294 -61.51 29.67 13.26
C TYR A 294 -62.27 30.88 12.68
N ASN A 295 -63.41 31.21 13.30
CA ASN A 295 -64.35 32.23 12.85
C ASN A 295 -64.72 33.24 13.96
N GLY A 296 -64.12 33.09 15.15
CA GLY A 296 -64.33 33.95 16.31
C GLY A 296 -65.45 33.48 17.25
N LEU A 297 -66.04 32.32 17.00
CA LEU A 297 -67.00 31.64 17.88
C LEU A 297 -66.36 30.35 18.36
N ASP A 298 -66.28 30.21 19.69
CA ASP A 298 -65.80 29.03 20.41
C ASP A 298 -64.60 28.27 19.78
N ASP A 299 -63.69 29.00 19.09
CA ASP A 299 -62.48 28.55 18.35
C ASP A 299 -61.45 27.71 19.15
N SER A 300 -61.77 27.32 20.38
CA SER A 300 -60.94 26.52 21.27
C SER A 300 -61.57 25.18 21.64
N ASP A 301 -62.77 24.87 21.14
CA ASP A 301 -63.48 23.63 21.47
C ASP A 301 -63.23 22.50 20.46
N GLY A 302 -62.64 22.80 19.30
CA GLY A 302 -62.27 21.82 18.28
C GLY A 302 -63.42 21.45 17.34
N CYS A 303 -64.56 22.12 17.44
CA CYS A 303 -65.73 21.83 16.64
C CYS A 303 -66.01 22.94 15.62
N PRO A 304 -66.26 22.62 14.34
CA PRO A 304 -66.53 23.64 13.33
C PRO A 304 -67.80 24.41 13.63
N ASP A 305 -67.61 25.63 14.10
CA ASP A 305 -68.71 26.56 14.28
C ASP A 305 -69.13 27.19 12.97
N ARG A 306 -70.42 27.55 12.91
CA ARG A 306 -70.97 28.30 11.79
C ARG A 306 -71.49 29.62 12.31
N VAL A 307 -70.80 30.71 11.94
CA VAL A 307 -71.43 32.03 11.93
C VAL A 307 -72.54 31.95 10.88
N ALA A 308 -73.79 31.83 11.33
CA ALA A 308 -74.91 32.13 10.46
C ALA A 308 -74.81 33.62 10.12
N ASP A 309 -74.13 33.94 9.02
CA ASP A 309 -74.47 35.15 8.30
C ASP A 309 -75.95 35.04 8.01
N ASN A 310 -76.76 35.93 8.57
CA ASN A 310 -78.20 35.93 8.36
C ASN A 310 -78.56 36.29 6.89
N LYS A 311 -77.81 35.83 5.89
CA LYS A 311 -78.19 35.78 4.48
C LYS A 311 -79.06 34.54 4.25
N LEU A 312 -80.16 34.47 4.99
CA LEU A 312 -81.16 33.39 4.86
C LEU A 312 -82.08 33.58 3.66
N GLU A 313 -81.89 34.64 2.87
CA GLU A 313 -82.73 34.92 1.71
C GLU A 313 -81.87 34.99 0.46
N ALA A 314 -82.33 34.28 -0.58
CA ALA A 314 -81.71 34.32 -1.89
C ALA A 314 -81.73 35.77 -2.41
N ASP A 315 -80.65 36.15 -3.07
CA ASP A 315 -80.40 37.49 -3.63
C ASP A 315 -79.70 37.18 -4.96
N SER A 316 -80.53 36.99 -5.98
CA SER A 316 -80.21 36.27 -7.21
C SER A 316 -79.42 37.13 -8.21
N ASP A 317 -79.49 38.46 -8.11
CA ASP A 317 -78.70 39.41 -8.90
C ASP A 317 -77.65 40.19 -8.10
N GLY A 318 -77.65 40.08 -6.76
CA GLY A 318 -76.57 40.53 -5.91
C GLY A 318 -76.57 42.03 -5.65
N ASP A 319 -77.71 42.71 -5.78
CA ASP A 319 -77.84 44.15 -5.56
C ASP A 319 -78.00 44.54 -4.07
N GLY A 320 -78.13 43.53 -3.20
CA GLY A 320 -78.25 43.69 -1.75
C GLY A 320 -79.68 43.71 -1.22
N ILE A 321 -80.70 43.52 -2.08
CA ILE A 321 -82.10 43.29 -1.73
C ILE A 321 -82.37 41.78 -1.87
N ALA A 322 -83.15 41.20 -0.94
CA ALA A 322 -83.47 39.78 -1.01
C ALA A 322 -84.56 39.51 -2.05
N ASP A 323 -84.50 38.39 -2.79
CA ASP A 323 -85.47 37.94 -3.82
C ASP A 323 -86.93 37.99 -3.34
N GLY A 324 -87.19 37.85 -2.04
CA GLY A 324 -88.53 37.92 -1.45
C GLY A 324 -89.07 39.34 -1.28
N ALA A 325 -88.18 40.34 -1.23
CA ALA A 325 -88.46 41.77 -1.13
C ALA A 325 -88.17 42.54 -2.43
N ASP A 326 -87.49 41.90 -3.38
CA ASP A 326 -87.11 42.41 -4.69
C ASP A 326 -88.24 42.18 -5.72
N MET A 327 -88.65 43.27 -6.40
CA MET A 327 -89.65 43.20 -7.46
C MET A 327 -89.09 42.70 -8.80
N CYS A 328 -87.77 42.77 -9.00
CA CYS A 328 -87.05 42.28 -10.17
C CYS A 328 -85.82 41.40 -9.81
N PRO A 329 -85.99 40.20 -9.21
CA PRO A 329 -84.91 39.34 -8.66
C PRO A 329 -83.82 38.82 -9.63
N GLY A 330 -83.78 39.27 -10.87
CA GLY A 330 -82.76 38.89 -11.85
C GLY A 330 -82.13 40.08 -12.57
N GLN A 331 -82.37 41.29 -12.05
CA GLN A 331 -81.95 42.56 -12.60
C GLN A 331 -81.48 43.44 -11.43
N PRO A 332 -80.17 43.65 -11.27
CA PRO A 332 -79.69 44.38 -10.10
C PRO A 332 -80.17 45.84 -10.13
N GLU A 333 -80.64 46.32 -8.99
CA GLU A 333 -81.05 47.71 -8.74
C GLU A 333 -79.96 48.71 -9.13
N THR A 334 -80.40 49.85 -9.67
CA THR A 334 -79.53 50.97 -10.00
C THR A 334 -79.78 52.12 -9.04
N TYR A 335 -79.00 52.17 -7.95
CA TYR A 335 -79.04 53.24 -6.94
C TYR A 335 -78.80 54.65 -7.52
N ASN A 336 -79.86 55.31 -7.96
CA ASN A 336 -79.86 56.59 -8.68
C ASN A 336 -80.68 57.68 -7.95
N GLY A 337 -81.33 57.33 -6.83
CA GLY A 337 -82.12 58.23 -6.00
C GLY A 337 -83.62 58.22 -6.31
N ILE A 338 -84.06 57.37 -7.24
CA ILE A 338 -85.45 57.10 -7.57
C ILE A 338 -85.71 55.67 -7.10
N ASP A 339 -86.72 55.48 -6.26
CA ASP A 339 -87.26 54.17 -5.84
C ASP A 339 -86.27 53.02 -5.51
N ASP A 340 -85.02 53.34 -5.12
CA ASP A 340 -83.85 52.48 -4.79
C ASP A 340 -84.05 51.36 -3.72
N LYS A 341 -85.29 51.03 -3.37
CA LYS A 341 -85.66 50.01 -2.39
C LYS A 341 -86.62 48.96 -2.96
N ASP A 342 -87.03 49.08 -4.22
CA ASP A 342 -87.96 48.13 -4.84
C ASP A 342 -87.24 47.00 -5.59
N GLY A 343 -85.94 47.12 -5.87
CA GLY A 343 -85.11 46.08 -6.47
C GLY A 343 -85.18 46.05 -7.99
N CYS A 344 -85.73 47.08 -8.63
CA CYS A 344 -85.88 47.16 -10.07
C CYS A 344 -85.12 48.36 -10.66
N PRO A 345 -84.17 48.15 -11.60
CA PRO A 345 -83.49 49.27 -12.24
C PRO A 345 -84.46 50.12 -13.08
N GLU A 346 -84.40 51.44 -12.91
CA GLU A 346 -85.20 52.38 -13.69
C GLU A 346 -84.47 52.88 -14.92
N ASP A 347 -85.17 52.86 -16.06
CA ASP A 347 -84.71 53.53 -17.26
C ASP A 347 -84.78 55.06 -17.06
N SER A 348 -83.64 55.73 -17.30
CA SER A 348 -83.43 57.17 -17.12
C SER A 348 -84.39 58.09 -17.87
#